data_AF-A0A7Y4UBL0-F1
#
_entry.id   AF-A0A7Y4UBL0-F1
#
_cell.length_a   1.000
_cell.length_b   1.000
_cell.length_c   1.000
_cell.angle_alpha   90.00
_cell.angle_beta   90.00
_cell.angle_gamma   90.00
#
_symmetry.space_group_name_H-M   'P 1'
#
loop_
_entity.id
_entity.type
_entity.pdbx_description
1 polymer ?
#
loop_
_entity_poly.entity_id
_entity_poly.type
_entity_poly.pdbx_seq_one_letter_code
_entity_poly.pdbx_strand_id
1 'polypeptide(L)' 'MVRLSDEELVETFGRQLPDLLERRPDLEPMIYNVFLKILVRKEEVAAILSEMQDFRTERL' A
#
# COMPACT_ATOMS: atom_id res chain seq x y z
N MET A 1 9.52 -4.43 -20.59
CA MET A 1 8.71 -4.35 -19.36
C MET A 1 9.25 -5.39 -18.41
N VAL A 2 9.98 -4.96 -17.36
CA VAL A 2 10.41 -5.89 -16.31
C VAL A 2 9.16 -6.20 -15.49
N ARG A 3 8.69 -7.45 -15.53
CA ARG A 3 7.69 -7.95 -14.58
C ARG A 3 8.47 -8.47 -13.39
N LEU A 4 8.33 -7.80 -12.25
CA LEU A 4 8.84 -8.33 -10.98
C LEU A 4 8.03 -9.58 -10.62
N SER A 5 8.71 -10.59 -10.08
CA SER A 5 8.05 -11.74 -9.46
C SER A 5 7.42 -11.35 -8.12
N ASP A 6 6.50 -12.18 -7.62
CA ASP A 6 5.87 -11.94 -6.32
C ASP A 6 6.91 -11.92 -5.18
N GLU A 7 7.97 -12.73 -5.27
CA GLU A 7 9.08 -12.74 -4.31
C GLU A 7 9.88 -11.43 -4.34
N GLU A 8 10.17 -10.91 -5.54
CA GLU A 8 10.86 -9.63 -5.72
C GLU A 8 10.02 -8.45 -5.19
N LEU A 9 8.70 -8.52 -5.35
CA LEU A 9 7.77 -7.55 -4.78
C LEU A 9 7.80 -7.60 -3.26
N VAL A 10 7.70 -8.80 -2.66
CA VAL A 10 7.75 -8.96 -1.20
C VAL A 10 9.06 -8.43 -0.61
N GLU A 11 10.20 -8.72 -1.23
CA GLU A 11 11.49 -8.21 -0.76
C GLU A 11 11.60 -6.68 -0.88
N THR A 12 11.14 -6.12 -2.00
CA THR A 12 11.18 -4.67 -2.25
C THR A 12 10.27 -3.91 -1.28
N PHE A 13 9.02 -4.36 -1.12
CA PHE A 13 8.04 -3.71 -0.24
C PHE A 13 8.28 -4.00 1.24
N GLY A 14 8.71 -5.21 1.59
CA GLY A 14 8.88 -5.65 2.97
C GLY A 14 10.18 -5.18 3.63
N ARG A 15 11.24 -4.90 2.84
CA ARG A 15 12.55 -4.54 3.38
C ARG A 15 13.11 -3.23 2.86
N GLN A 16 13.13 -3.03 1.55
CA GLN A 16 13.81 -1.86 0.96
C GLN A 16 12.98 -0.58 1.08
N LEU A 17 11.66 -0.68 0.99
CA LEU A 17 10.76 0.46 1.11
C LEU A 17 10.77 1.08 2.52
N PRO A 18 10.70 0.32 3.62
CA PRO A 18 10.87 0.87 4.97
C PRO A 18 12.17 1.67 5.13
N ASP A 19 13.31 1.09 4.74
CA ASP A 19 14.63 1.76 4.82
C ASP A 19 14.66 3.07 4.02
N LEU A 20 13.96 3.12 2.88
CA LEU A 20 13.83 4.34 2.08
C LEU A 20 12.99 5.39 2.79
N LEU A 21 11.85 5.01 3.37
CA LEU A 21 10.94 5.93 4.06
C LEU A 21 11.52 6.47 5.35
N GLU A 22 12.35 5.69 6.06
CA GLU A 22 13.13 6.19 7.21
C GLU A 22 14.06 7.35 6.81
N ARG A 23 14.68 7.26 5.63
CA ARG A 23 15.62 8.28 5.12
C ARG A 23 14.91 9.44 4.41
N ARG A 24 13.74 9.18 3.82
CA ARG A 24 13.00 10.10 2.94
C ARG A 24 11.48 9.97 3.18
N PRO A 25 10.99 10.41 4.37
CA PRO A 25 9.58 10.33 4.70
C PRO A 25 8.70 11.19 3.77
N ASP A 26 9.28 12.20 3.11
CA ASP A 26 8.62 13.03 2.11
C ASP A 26 8.12 12.24 0.89
N LEU A 27 8.65 11.04 0.65
CA LEU A 27 8.25 10.18 -0.46
C LEU A 27 7.02 9.34 -0.16
N GLU A 28 6.61 9.21 1.10
CA GLU A 28 5.48 8.38 1.53
C GLU A 28 4.19 8.69 0.77
N PRO A 29 3.76 9.97 0.61
CA PRO A 29 2.52 10.28 -0.10
C PRO A 29 2.58 9.89 -1.58
N MET A 30 3.74 10.03 -2.21
CA MET A 30 3.93 9.69 -3.62
C MET A 30 3.91 8.18 -3.83
N ILE A 31 4.60 7.42 -2.98
CA ILE A 31 4.66 5.96 -3.06
C ILE A 31 3.29 5.35 -2.78
N TYR A 32 2.56 5.86 -1.78
CA TYR A 32 1.20 5.44 -1.48
C TYR A 32 0.25 5.64 -2.67
N ASN A 33 0.32 6.78 -3.34
CA ASN A 33 -0.49 7.07 -4.53
C ASN A 33 -0.18 6.13 -5.70
N VAL A 34 1.10 5.78 -5.89
CA VAL A 34 1.52 4.83 -6.93
C VAL A 34 1.04 3.43 -6.59
N PHE A 35 1.16 3.00 -5.32
CA PHE A 35 0.67 1.72 -4.83
C PHE A 35 -0.82 1.56 -5.11
N LEU A 36 -1.64 2.55 -4.70
CA LEU A 36 -3.09 2.55 -4.95
C LEU A 36 -3.44 2.46 -6.44
N LYS A 37 -2.65 3.07 -7.33
CA LYS A 37 -2.94 3.10 -8.77
C LYS A 37 -2.49 1.87 -9.54
N ILE A 38 -1.39 1.25 -9.11
CA ILE A 38 -0.73 0.17 -9.87
C ILE A 38 -1.05 -1.20 -9.28
N LEU A 39 -1.08 -1.30 -7.96
CA LEU A 39 -1.06 -2.59 -7.27
C LEU A 39 -2.39 -2.96 -6.63
N VAL A 40 -3.24 -1.98 -6.33
CA VAL A 40 -4.53 -2.25 -5.69
C VAL A 40 -5.65 -2.30 -6.73
N ARG A 41 -6.43 -3.38 -6.72
CA ARG A 41 -7.65 -3.47 -7.52
C ARG A 41 -8.77 -2.70 -6.83
N LYS A 42 -9.71 -2.14 -7.61
CA LYS A 42 -10.80 -1.30 -7.07
C LYS A 42 -11.63 -2.04 -6.02
N GLU A 43 -11.78 -3.34 -6.19
CA GLU A 43 -12.53 -4.23 -5.32
C GLU A 43 -11.84 -4.38 -3.95
N GLU A 44 -10.52 -4.45 -3.92
CA GLU A 44 -9.72 -4.55 -2.69
C GLU A 44 -9.75 -3.23 -1.90
N VAL A 45 -9.68 -2.09 -2.59
CA VAL A 45 -9.87 -0.77 -1.96
C VAL A 45 -11.27 -0.66 -1.36
N ALA A 46 -12.30 -1.11 -2.09
CA ALA A 46 -13.68 -1.05 -1.62
C ALA A 46 -13.91 -1.90 -0.37
N ALA A 47 -13.30 -3.08 -0.29
CA ALA A 47 -13.36 -3.94 0.90
C ALA A 47 -12.74 -3.26 2.12
N ILE A 48 -11.52 -2.72 1.99
CA ILE A 48 -10.84 -1.99 3.08
C ILE A 48 -11.68 -0.79 3.56
N LEU A 49 -12.25 -0.02 2.63
CA LEU A 49 -13.09 1.12 2.97
C LEU A 49 -14.38 0.72 3.69
N SER A 50 -14.98 -0.42 3.31
CA SER A 50 -16.14 -0.98 4.00
C SER A 50 -15.78 -1.35 5.44
N GLU A 51 -14.70 -2.10 5.64
CA GLU A 51 -14.24 -2.50 6.97
C GLU A 51 -13.91 -1.28 7.87
N MET A 52 -13.32 -0.23 7.31
CA MET A 52 -13.05 1.01 8.05
C MET A 52 -14.32 1.76 8.48
N GLN A 53 -15.37 1.73 7.65
CA GLN A 53 -16.67 2.33 7.98
C GLN A 53 -17.39 1.54 9.06
N ASP A 54 -17.34 0.20 9.00
CA ASP A 54 -17.91 -0.68 10.01
C ASP A 54 -17.21 -0.46 11.37
N PHE A 55 -15.88 -0.39 11.38
CA PHE A 55 -15.08 -0.14 12.60
C PHE A 55 -15.37 1.22 13.25
N ARG A 56 -15.73 2.23 12.45
CA ARG A 56 -16.15 3.56 12.97
C ARG A 56 -17.54 3.48 13.60
N THR A 57 -18.41 2.63 13.06
CA THR A 57 -19.81 2.50 13.49
C THR A 57 -19.93 1.64 14.75
N GLU A 58 -19.07 0.63 14.93
CA GLU A 58 -18.98 -0.20 16.14
C GLU A 58 -18.43 0.54 17.38
N ARG A 59 -17.81 1.71 17.19
CA ARG A 59 -17.26 2.56 18.26
C ARG A 59 -18.22 3.64 18.75
N LEU A 60 -19.42 3.73 18.20
CA LEU A 60 -20.51 4.64 18.61
C LEU A 60 -21.59 3.89 19.39
#